data_AF-A0AAW0AJE2-F1
#
_entry.id   AF-A0AAW0AJE2-F1
#
_cell.length_a   1.000
_cell.length_b   1.000
_cell.length_c   1.000
_cell.angle_alpha   90.00
_cell.angle_beta   90.00
_cell.angle_gamma   90.00
#
_symmetry.space_group_name_H-M   'P 1'
#
loop_
_entity.id
_entity.type
_entity.pdbx_description
1 polymer ?
#
loop_
_entity_poly.entity_id
_entity_poly.type
_entity_poly.pdbx_seq_one_letter_code
_entity_poly.pdbx_strand_id
1 'polypeptide(L)'
;MHENFVAHRDCTFSNIMQDATLLYPDGFHPIQNWMDPSYKHFARHITRTVCWPRYYIIDFGLSRRYDPAQGPPMEDVICGGRQVAS
;
A
#
# COMPACT_ATOMS: atom_id res chain seq x y z
N MET A 1 8.65 10.10 -3.27
CA MET A 1 8.40 10.60 -1.89
C MET A 1 9.70 11.03 -1.22
N HIS A 2 10.66 10.12 -1.01
CA HIS A 2 11.92 10.43 -0.32
C HIS A 2 12.76 11.54 -0.98
N GLU A 3 12.67 11.72 -2.30
CA GLU A 3 13.28 12.87 -3.01
C GLU A 3 12.79 14.24 -2.52
N ASN A 4 11.60 14.29 -1.89
CA ASN A 4 11.02 15.50 -1.30
C ASN A 4 11.22 15.54 0.23
N PHE A 5 12.13 14.71 0.77
CA PHE A 5 12.41 14.58 2.19
C PHE A 5 11.18 14.20 3.04
N VAL A 6 10.22 13.48 2.46
CA VAL A 6 9.02 13.00 3.17
C VAL A 6 9.17 11.51 3.46
N ALA A 7 8.89 11.07 4.69
CA ALA A 7 8.67 9.66 5.01
C ALA A 7 7.19 9.41 5.32
N HIS A 8 6.67 8.27 4.86
CA HIS A 8 5.27 7.89 5.07
C HIS A 8 4.95 7.56 6.54
N ARG A 9 5.93 6.94 7.23
CA ARG A 9 5.90 6.51 8.64
C ARG A 9 4.86 5.47 9.03
N ASP A 10 3.91 5.13 8.17
CA ASP A 10 2.95 4.04 8.39
C ASP A 10 2.72 3.21 7.12
N CYS A 11 3.80 2.74 6.50
CA CYS A 11 3.76 2.02 5.21
C CYS A 11 3.33 0.54 5.40
N THR A 12 2.15 0.33 5.95
CA THR A 12 1.54 -0.99 6.16
C THR A 12 0.90 -1.51 4.87
N PHE A 13 0.62 -2.82 4.80
CA PHE A 13 -0.04 -3.42 3.63
C PHE A 13 -1.37 -2.75 3.28
N SER A 14 -2.12 -2.29 4.30
CA SER A 14 -3.41 -1.59 4.11
C SER A 14 -3.25 -0.21 3.46
N ASN A 15 -2.07 0.40 3.59
CA ASN A 15 -1.76 1.72 3.04
C ASN A 15 -1.09 1.64 1.65
N ILE A 16 -0.94 0.43 1.09
CA ILE A 16 -0.43 0.19 -0.26
C ILE A 16 -1.56 -0.39 -1.09
N MET A 17 -2.22 0.47 -1.86
CA MET A 17 -3.29 0.07 -2.76
C MET A 17 -2.73 -0.38 -4.11
N GLN A 18 -3.38 -1.37 -4.73
CA GLN A 18 -3.00 -1.90 -6.03
C GLN A 18 -4.17 -1.74 -7.01
N ASP A 19 -3.91 -1.16 -8.18
CA ASP A 19 -4.84 -1.20 -9.31
C ASP A 19 -4.87 -2.61 -9.89
N ALA A 20 -5.91 -3.35 -9.55
CA ALA A 20 -6.08 -4.75 -9.89
C ALA A 20 -6.67 -4.97 -11.29
N THR A 21 -6.99 -3.91 -12.05
CA THR A 21 -7.68 -4.01 -13.34
C THR A 21 -6.92 -4.86 -14.36
N LEU A 22 -5.58 -4.76 -14.38
CA LEU A 22 -4.74 -5.58 -15.26
C LEU A 22 -4.56 -7.02 -14.76
N LEU A 23 -4.60 -7.22 -13.44
CA LEU A 23 -4.41 -8.52 -12.82
C LEU A 23 -5.65 -9.40 -12.95
N TYR A 24 -6.84 -8.79 -12.90
CA TYR A 24 -8.14 -9.44 -12.98
C TYR A 24 -8.94 -8.87 -14.15
N PRO A 25 -8.60 -9.26 -15.39
CA PRO A 25 -9.23 -8.73 -16.60
C PRO A 25 -10.75 -8.97 -16.67
N ASP A 26 -11.25 -10.02 -16.02
CA ASP A 26 -12.68 -10.33 -15.93
C ASP A 26 -13.30 -9.86 -14.59
N GLY A 27 -12.54 -9.13 -13.78
CA GLY A 27 -12.90 -8.72 -12.43
C GLY A 27 -12.70 -9.80 -11.36
N PHE A 28 -13.02 -9.44 -10.12
CA PHE A 28 -12.90 -10.30 -8.94
C PHE A 28 -13.99 -9.95 -7.92
N HIS A 29 -14.27 -10.87 -6.99
CA HIS A 29 -15.21 -10.64 -5.90
C HIS A 29 -14.59 -9.71 -4.84
N PRO A 30 -15.29 -8.66 -4.38
CA PRO A 30 -14.70 -7.60 -3.54
C PRO A 30 -14.21 -8.08 -2.16
N ILE A 31 -14.78 -9.16 -1.63
CA ILE A 31 -14.40 -9.72 -0.31
C ILE A 31 -13.46 -10.93 -0.45
N GLN A 32 -13.65 -11.72 -1.51
CA GLN A 32 -12.86 -12.92 -1.78
C GLN A 32 -12.22 -12.76 -3.15
N ASN A 33 -11.18 -11.97 -3.17
CA ASN A 33 -10.49 -11.51 -4.37
C ASN A 33 -9.89 -12.61 -5.25
N TRP A 34 -9.88 -13.87 -4.81
CA TRP A 34 -9.54 -15.04 -5.63
C TRP A 34 -10.74 -15.65 -6.38
N MET A 35 -11.96 -15.19 -6.14
CA MET A 35 -13.21 -15.64 -6.79
C MET A 35 -13.65 -14.65 -7.87
N ASP A 36 -14.34 -15.15 -8.90
CA ASP A 36 -14.96 -14.32 -9.93
C ASP A 36 -16.05 -13.40 -9.34
N PRO A 37 -16.48 -12.33 -10.05
CA PRO A 37 -17.52 -11.42 -9.55
C PRO A 37 -18.84 -12.11 -9.19
N SER A 38 -19.10 -13.30 -9.75
CA SER A 38 -20.33 -14.08 -9.50
C SER A 38 -20.22 -14.99 -8.28
N TYR A 39 -19.04 -15.11 -7.68
CA TYR A 39 -18.72 -15.99 -6.56
C TYR A 39 -18.91 -17.50 -6.85
N LYS A 40 -18.85 -17.90 -8.13
CA LYS A 40 -19.08 -19.30 -8.53
C LYS A 40 -17.80 -20.04 -8.89
N HIS A 41 -16.80 -19.32 -9.38
CA HIS A 41 -15.53 -19.89 -9.84
C HIS A 41 -14.36 -19.08 -9.33
N PHE A 42 -13.16 -19.65 -9.44
CA PHE A 42 -11.93 -18.89 -9.24
C PHE A 42 -11.78 -17.82 -10.32
N ALA A 43 -11.36 -16.61 -9.91
CA ALA A 43 -11.09 -15.54 -10.84
C ALA A 43 -9.86 -15.87 -11.71
N ARG A 44 -9.98 -15.58 -13.00
CA ARG A 44 -8.82 -15.58 -13.89
C ARG A 44 -7.88 -14.44 -13.48
N HIS A 45 -6.65 -14.78 -13.13
CA HIS A 45 -5.65 -13.83 -12.68
C HIS A 45 -4.37 -13.93 -13.50
N ILE A 46 -3.75 -12.77 -13.74
CA ILE A 46 -2.41 -12.66 -14.35
C ILE A 46 -1.42 -12.41 -13.20
N THR A 47 -0.21 -12.95 -13.30
CA THR A 47 0.80 -12.73 -12.28
C THR A 47 1.41 -11.33 -12.39
N ARG A 48 1.90 -10.81 -11.25
CA ARG A 48 2.60 -9.52 -11.15
C ARG A 48 3.93 -9.47 -11.94
N THR A 49 4.45 -10.62 -12.34
CA THR A 49 5.68 -10.72 -13.16
C THR A 49 5.37 -10.58 -14.65
N VAL A 50 4.18 -10.99 -15.07
CA VAL A 50 3.73 -10.92 -16.47
C VAL A 50 3.09 -9.56 -16.76
N CYS A 51 2.41 -8.95 -15.79
CA CYS A 51 1.89 -7.60 -15.91
C CYS A 51 2.32 -6.73 -14.72
N TRP A 52 2.59 -5.45 -14.98
CA TRP A 52 3.04 -4.49 -13.97
C TRP A 52 1.86 -3.61 -13.53
N PRO A 53 1.12 -3.99 -12.47
CA PRO A 53 0.02 -3.17 -11.97
C PRO A 53 0.54 -1.89 -11.32
N ARG A 54 -0.30 -0.85 -11.30
CA ARG A 54 0.01 0.39 -10.58
C ARG A 54 -0.21 0.19 -9.08
N TYR A 55 0.68 0.77 -8.28
CA TYR A 55 0.53 0.85 -6.83
C TYR A 55 0.39 2.31 -6.41
N TYR A 56 -0.39 2.52 -5.36
CA TYR A 56 -0.59 3.82 -4.74
C TYR A 56 -0.29 3.68 -3.26
N ILE A 57 0.55 4.58 -2.75
CA ILE A 57 0.71 4.77 -1.30
C ILE A 57 -0.38 5.76 -0.89
N ILE A 58 -1.17 5.39 0.11
CA ILE A 58 -2.29 6.18 0.64
C ILE A 58 -2.13 6.39 2.15
N ASP A 59 -2.97 7.25 2.72
CA ASP A 59 -2.98 7.59 4.15
C ASP A 59 -1.68 8.22 4.67
N PHE A 60 -1.51 9.50 4.34
CA PHE A 60 -0.38 10.30 4.77
C PHE A 60 -0.56 10.90 6.18
N GLY A 61 -1.52 10.43 6.98
CA GLY A 61 -1.85 11.03 8.28
C GLY A 61 -0.69 11.05 9.28
N LEU A 62 0.22 10.08 9.17
CA LEU A 62 1.44 9.99 9.99
C LEU A 62 2.70 10.43 9.25
N SER A 63 2.59 10.86 7.99
CA SER A 63 3.74 11.27 7.19
C SER A 63 4.43 12.50 7.75
N ARG A 64 5.75 12.57 7.58
CA ARG A 64 6.55 13.72 8.02
C ARG A 64 7.52 14.15 6.94
N ARG A 65 7.65 15.47 6.76
CA ARG A 65 8.72 16.09 5.98
C ARG A 65 9.87 16.45 6.91
N TYR A 66 11.08 16.08 6.54
CA TYR A 66 12.30 16.34 7.28
C TYR A 66 13.10 17.45 6.61
N ASP A 67 13.82 18.22 7.42
CA ASP A 67 14.79 19.18 6.94
C ASP A 67 16.15 18.47 6.74
N PRO A 68 16.69 18.40 5.52
CA PRO A 68 17.98 17.77 5.28
C PRO A 68 19.14 18.40 6.05
N ALA A 69 19.01 19.66 6.51
CA ALA A 69 20.04 20.31 7.32
C ALA A 69 20.12 19.77 8.76
N GLN A 70 19.07 19.12 9.26
CA GLN A 70 19.01 18.57 10.63
C GLN A 70 19.68 17.20 10.76
N GLY A 71 20.21 16.64 9.66
CA GLY A 71 20.79 15.30 9.63
C GLY A 71 19.74 14.18 9.68
N PRO A 72 20.16 12.92 9.92
CA PRO A 72 19.25 11.78 9.97
C PRO A 72 18.21 11.93 11.10
N PRO A 73 16.91 11.71 10.82
CA PRO A 73 15.89 11.78 11.86
C PRO A 73 16.05 10.63 12.86
N MET A 74 16.07 10.97 14.15
CA MET A 74 16.17 10.05 15.28
C MET A 74 14.81 9.90 15.96
N GLU A 75 13.78 9.48 15.21
CA GLU A 75 12.44 9.28 15.73
C GLU A 75 12.17 7.81 16.05
N ASP A 76 11.32 7.56 17.05
CA ASP A 76 10.88 6.20 17.37
C ASP A 76 10.11 5.56 16.22
N VAL A 77 10.30 4.25 16.07
CA VAL A 77 9.57 3.45 15.09
C VAL A 77 8.10 3.39 15.47
N ILE A 78 7.23 3.84 14.57
CA ILE A 78 5.79 3.61 14.70
C ILE A 78 5.51 2.17 14.27
N CYS A 79 5.17 1.31 15.24
CA CYS A 79 4.61 0.00 14.93
C CYS A 79 3.12 0.17 14.58
N GLY A 80 2.79 -0.02 13.29
CA GLY A 80 1.43 0.08 12.78
C GLY A 80 0.45 -0.73 13.64
N GLY A 81 -0.51 -0.04 14.26
CA GLY A 81 -1.58 -0.62 15.07
C GLY A 81 -1.56 -0.31 16.58
N ARG A 82 -0.50 0.28 17.14
CA ARG A 82 -0.49 0.70 18.56
C ARG A 82 0.18 2.06 18.74
N GLN A 83 -0.61 3.08 19.10
CA GLN A 83 -0.06 4.27 19.72
C GLN A 83 0.50 3.86 21.09
N VAL A 84 1.83 3.86 21.24
CA VAL A 84 2.41 4.02 22.57
C VAL A 84 2.23 5.48 22.93
N ALA A 85 1.28 5.73 23.83
CA ALA A 85 1.17 7.02 24.50
C ALA A 85 2.49 7.29 25.23
N SER A 86 3.04 8.48 25.01
CA SER A 86 4.12 9.04 25.82
C SER A 86 3.52 9.79 27.01
#